data_AF-A0A6J1CME9-F1
#
_entry.id   AF-A0A6J1CME9-F1
#
_cell.length_a   1.000
_cell.length_b   1.000
_cell.length_c   1.000
_cell.angle_alpha   90.00
_cell.angle_beta   90.00
_cell.angle_gamma   90.00
#
_symmetry.space_group_name_H-M   'P 1'
#
loop_
_entity.id
_entity.type
_entity.pdbx_description
1 polymer ?
#
loop_
_entity_poly.entity_id
_entity_poly.type
_entity_poly.pdbx_seq_one_letter_code
_entity_poly.pdbx_strand_id
1 'polypeptide(L)'
;MNQNDVKAGYWVHHKEGEGPKIDAKLFTHLFRGYVDFESQSYQVTFLDQDTFKKFSSTVKRSNLNLKTLLSIRVEHEKAESFATPILVPPSSISPLRQQKEALIYSGFANLRHQKHDFQYPIDAIQKSVDWVNLICYDYYTPTNCITETAPSSAFSHSATVIPCASTDIKELIGSGLAAEKIVLGIPFYGWAWRLKDPKPNRVFSATQGAAEGPDISGDGRVDYLNVKKFVDSHGCCIKNSSMNWVVEYANFDVTWIAYNGEGPIVSKIFKAKNNFSGLRG
;
A
#
# COMPACT_ATOMS: atom_id res chain seq x y z
N MET A 1 -3.42 17.34 -18.38
CA MET A 1 -3.35 16.52 -17.15
C MET A 1 -4.01 17.32 -16.04
N ASN A 2 -4.88 16.70 -15.25
CA ASN A 2 -5.62 17.40 -14.20
C ASN A 2 -4.64 17.81 -13.08
N GLN A 3 -4.73 19.06 -12.62
CA GLN A 3 -3.83 19.63 -11.60
C GLN A 3 -3.96 18.94 -10.22
N ASN A 4 -4.93 18.05 -10.07
CA ASN A 4 -5.30 17.37 -8.83
C ASN A 4 -4.85 15.90 -8.74
N ASP A 5 -4.21 15.33 -9.78
CA ASP A 5 -3.75 13.93 -9.76
C ASP A 5 -2.56 13.75 -8.78
N VAL A 6 -2.61 12.69 -7.97
CA VAL A 6 -1.58 12.29 -7.01
C VAL A 6 -0.84 11.08 -7.55
N LYS A 7 0.42 11.29 -7.98
CA LYS A 7 1.37 10.23 -8.28
C LYS A 7 2.35 10.15 -7.12
N ALA A 8 2.14 9.17 -6.25
CA ALA A 8 2.88 9.07 -5.01
C ALA A 8 3.77 7.82 -4.94
N GLY A 9 4.89 7.95 -4.22
CA GLY A 9 5.77 6.84 -3.88
C GLY A 9 6.15 6.89 -2.41
N TYR A 10 6.27 5.72 -1.78
CA TYR A 10 6.81 5.56 -0.44
C TYR A 10 8.29 5.20 -0.52
N TRP A 11 9.10 5.90 0.26
CA TRP A 11 10.49 5.54 0.49
C TRP A 11 10.69 5.30 1.98
N VAL A 12 11.08 4.07 2.30
CA VAL A 12 11.40 3.65 3.68
C VAL A 12 12.90 3.38 3.73
N HIS A 13 13.57 3.95 4.74
CA HIS A 13 15.00 3.77 4.89
C HIS A 13 15.30 2.36 5.43
N HIS A 14 15.99 1.55 4.64
CA HIS A 14 16.28 0.15 5.01
C HIS A 14 17.78 -0.13 5.26
N LYS A 15 18.69 0.77 4.86
CA LYS A 15 20.15 0.60 5.02
C LYS A 15 20.85 1.94 5.21
N GLU A 16 21.64 2.06 6.28
CA GLU A 16 22.45 3.24 6.57
C GLU A 16 23.42 3.57 5.43
N GLY A 17 23.58 4.86 5.13
CA GLY A 17 24.57 5.35 4.15
C GLY A 17 24.11 5.39 2.69
N GLU A 18 22.99 4.75 2.32
CA GLU A 18 22.41 4.87 0.98
C GLU A 18 21.29 5.93 0.93
N GLY A 19 21.52 7.01 0.19
CA GLY A 19 20.51 8.03 -0.10
C GLY A 19 19.42 7.52 -1.06
N PRO A 20 18.29 8.25 -1.19
CA PRO A 20 17.20 7.84 -2.07
C PRO A 20 17.63 7.86 -3.54
N LYS A 21 17.69 6.68 -4.19
CA LYS A 21 17.85 6.52 -5.64
C LYS A 21 16.47 6.59 -6.32
N ILE A 22 15.85 7.77 -6.32
CA ILE A 22 14.48 7.98 -6.81
C ILE A 22 14.48 8.92 -8.01
N ASP A 23 13.86 8.51 -9.11
CA ASP A 23 13.50 9.43 -10.19
C ASP A 23 12.25 10.24 -9.79
N ALA A 24 12.49 11.37 -9.12
CA ALA A 24 11.42 12.24 -8.61
C ALA A 24 10.53 12.84 -9.71
N LYS A 25 10.91 12.78 -10.99
CA LYS A 25 10.09 13.29 -12.11
C LYS A 25 8.85 12.45 -12.36
N LEU A 26 8.85 11.19 -11.89
CA LEU A 26 7.71 10.28 -12.01
C LEU A 26 6.60 10.57 -10.99
N PHE A 27 6.89 11.40 -9.98
CA PHE A 27 6.02 11.62 -8.82
C PHE A 27 5.61 13.08 -8.66
N THR A 28 4.41 13.30 -8.14
CA THR A 28 3.99 14.60 -7.60
C THR A 28 4.21 14.67 -6.10
N HIS A 29 4.18 13.53 -5.40
CA HIS A 29 4.37 13.44 -3.96
C HIS A 29 5.31 12.28 -3.60
N LEU A 30 6.20 12.46 -2.63
CA LEU A 30 6.98 11.37 -2.04
C LEU A 30 6.81 11.33 -0.53
N PHE A 31 6.51 10.14 -0.01
CA PHE A 31 6.37 9.86 1.40
C PHE A 31 7.68 9.29 1.95
N ARG A 32 8.28 9.95 2.95
CA ARG A 32 9.39 9.41 3.75
C ARG A 32 8.77 8.66 4.92
N GLY A 33 8.86 7.33 4.90
CA GLY A 33 8.45 6.45 6.00
C GLY A 33 9.64 5.83 6.77
N TYR A 34 9.47 5.37 8.00
CA TYR A 34 8.47 5.81 8.98
C TYR A 34 9.18 6.55 10.12
N VAL A 35 8.46 7.44 10.77
CA VAL A 35 8.80 7.89 12.14
C VAL A 35 7.85 7.21 13.10
N ASP A 36 8.36 6.85 14.26
CA ASP A 36 7.57 6.23 15.29
C ASP A 36 6.91 7.31 16.16
N PHE A 37 5.70 7.00 16.63
CA PHE A 37 4.92 7.86 17.50
C PHE A 37 4.88 7.27 18.90
N GLU A 38 5.29 8.06 19.89
CA GLU A 38 5.20 7.67 21.29
C GLU A 38 3.83 8.05 21.86
N SER A 39 3.01 7.04 22.09
CA SER A 39 1.63 7.17 22.58
C SER A 39 1.47 7.88 23.92
N GLN A 40 2.46 7.82 24.82
CA GLN A 40 2.34 8.45 26.14
C GLN A 40 2.70 9.94 26.12
N SER A 41 3.70 10.31 25.33
CA SER A 41 4.23 11.68 25.26
C SER A 41 3.67 12.48 24.09
N TYR A 42 2.96 11.83 23.17
CA TYR A 42 2.48 12.38 21.91
C TYR A 42 3.62 12.97 21.04
N GLN A 43 4.84 12.48 21.23
CA GLN A 43 6.03 12.93 20.49
C GLN A 43 6.33 12.00 19.31
N VAL A 44 6.88 12.59 18.26
CA VAL A 44 7.41 11.86 17.10
C VAL A 44 8.91 11.71 17.26
N THR A 45 9.42 10.49 17.19
CA THR A 45 10.85 10.20 17.31
C THR A 45 11.47 9.88 15.96
N PHE A 46 12.73 10.32 15.78
CA PHE A 46 13.50 10.10 14.57
C PHE A 46 14.66 9.15 14.88
N LEU A 47 14.62 7.95 14.30
CA LEU A 47 15.74 7.00 14.42
C LEU A 47 17.01 7.51 13.73
N ASP A 48 16.86 8.19 12.59
CA ASP A 48 17.95 8.83 11.84
C ASP A 48 17.53 10.23 11.39
N GLN A 49 17.99 11.24 12.13
CA GLN A 49 17.67 12.65 11.84
C GLN A 49 18.37 13.17 10.59
N ASP A 50 19.55 12.67 10.24
CA ASP A 50 20.38 13.27 9.20
C ASP A 50 19.88 12.89 7.81
N THR A 51 19.55 11.62 7.61
CA THR A 51 18.89 11.16 6.39
C THR A 51 17.50 11.80 6.26
N PHE A 52 16.81 11.99 7.39
CA PHE A 52 15.52 12.68 7.41
C PHE A 52 15.61 14.13 6.89
N LYS A 53 16.53 14.91 7.46
CA LYS A 53 16.75 16.33 7.09
C LYS A 53 17.17 16.48 5.62
N LYS A 54 17.90 15.50 5.09
CA LYS A 54 18.42 15.54 3.70
C LYS A 54 17.44 14.97 2.67
N PHE A 55 16.42 14.21 3.04
CA PHE A 55 15.52 13.55 2.09
C PHE A 55 14.88 14.57 1.14
N SER A 56 14.16 15.56 1.68
CA SER A 56 13.40 16.52 0.88
C SER A 56 14.29 17.32 -0.08
N SER A 57 15.41 17.85 0.42
CA SER A 57 16.37 18.61 -0.38
C SER A 57 17.10 17.75 -1.41
N THR A 58 17.19 16.43 -1.23
CA THR A 58 17.81 15.51 -2.19
C THR A 58 16.86 15.20 -3.33
N VAL A 59 15.62 14.76 -3.05
CA VAL A 59 14.66 14.37 -4.10
C VAL A 59 14.15 15.56 -4.91
N LYS A 60 14.09 16.76 -4.33
CA LYS A 60 13.66 17.98 -5.04
C LYS A 60 14.67 18.48 -6.06
N ARG A 61 15.94 18.04 -6.04
CA ARG A 61 16.95 18.48 -7.03
C ARG A 61 16.58 18.10 -8.45
N SER A 62 15.89 16.98 -8.64
CA SER A 62 15.43 16.49 -9.95
C SER A 62 13.98 16.85 -10.27
N ASN A 63 13.21 17.36 -9.31
CA ASN A 63 11.85 17.85 -9.47
C ASN A 63 11.50 18.92 -8.40
N LEU A 64 11.61 20.20 -8.77
CA LEU A 64 11.36 21.33 -7.86
C LEU A 64 9.89 21.46 -7.42
N ASN A 65 8.95 20.90 -8.19
CA ASN A 65 7.51 20.93 -7.88
C ASN A 65 7.07 19.77 -6.98
N LEU A 66 7.98 18.85 -6.64
CA LEU A 66 7.68 17.70 -5.82
C LEU A 66 7.28 18.13 -4.39
N LYS A 67 6.20 17.55 -3.89
CA LYS A 67 5.84 17.65 -2.46
C LYS A 67 6.39 16.45 -1.70
N THR A 68 6.92 16.67 -0.51
CA THR A 68 7.50 15.61 0.33
C THR A 68 6.76 15.57 1.65
N LEU A 69 6.32 14.38 2.05
CA LEU A 69 5.52 14.18 3.25
C LEU A 69 6.23 13.22 4.19
N LEU A 70 6.01 13.43 5.48
CA LEU A 70 6.47 12.52 6.52
C LEU A 70 5.37 11.50 6.83
N SER A 71 5.71 10.21 6.77
CA SER A 71 4.80 9.15 7.21
C SER A 71 5.10 8.74 8.65
N ILE A 72 4.11 8.90 9.50
CA ILE A 72 4.11 8.46 10.90
C ILE A 72 3.48 7.07 10.96
N ARG A 73 4.14 6.13 11.64
CA ARG A 73 3.57 4.80 11.90
C ARG A 73 3.02 4.76 13.31
N VAL A 74 1.81 4.21 13.43
CA VAL A 74 1.18 3.89 14.70
C VAL A 74 0.94 2.39 14.71
N GLU A 75 1.39 1.71 15.76
CA GLU A 75 1.12 0.28 15.93
C GLU A 75 -0.38 0.04 16.10
N HIS A 76 -0.88 -1.06 15.51
CA HIS A 76 -2.31 -1.38 15.49
C HIS A 76 -2.94 -1.40 16.90
N GLU A 77 -2.21 -1.92 17.89
CA GLU A 77 -2.65 -1.98 19.30
C GLU A 77 -2.76 -0.61 19.99
N LYS A 78 -2.17 0.43 19.39
CA LYS A 78 -2.13 1.82 19.88
C LYS A 78 -2.95 2.77 18.99
N ALA A 79 -3.74 2.25 18.05
CA ALA A 79 -4.50 3.06 17.11
C ALA A 79 -5.61 3.87 17.79
N GLU A 80 -6.29 3.31 18.80
CA GLU A 80 -7.36 3.98 19.54
C GLU A 80 -6.87 5.21 20.34
N SER A 81 -5.68 5.12 20.95
CA SER A 81 -5.06 6.23 21.69
C SER A 81 -4.51 7.34 20.79
N PHE A 82 -4.26 7.04 19.50
CA PHE A 82 -3.91 8.04 18.49
C PHE A 82 -5.13 8.75 17.89
N ALA A 83 -6.28 8.07 17.82
CA ALA A 83 -7.52 8.66 17.31
C ALA A 83 -8.09 9.71 18.27
N THR A 84 -7.89 9.55 19.58
CA THR A 84 -8.49 10.43 20.60
C THR A 84 -8.03 11.89 20.47
N PRO A 85 -6.72 12.21 20.35
CA PRO A 85 -6.27 13.58 20.18
C PRO A 85 -6.74 14.23 18.87
N ILE A 86 -6.81 13.46 17.77
CA ILE A 86 -7.21 13.96 16.43
C ILE A 86 -8.70 14.36 16.41
N LEU A 87 -9.53 13.73 17.25
CA LEU A 87 -10.98 13.96 17.34
C LEU A 87 -11.37 15.07 18.33
N VAL A 88 -10.40 15.64 19.07
CA VAL A 88 -10.63 16.72 20.06
C VAL A 88 -10.41 18.10 19.39
N PRO A 89 -11.13 19.16 19.80
CA PRO A 89 -11.05 20.46 19.13
C PRO A 89 -9.64 21.06 19.07
N PRO A 90 -9.38 21.99 18.11
CA PRO A 90 -8.06 22.47 17.71
C PRO A 90 -7.16 23.06 18.81
N SER A 91 -7.71 23.37 19.99
CA SER A 91 -7.02 24.01 21.11
C SER A 91 -6.05 23.09 21.86
N SER A 92 -6.14 21.77 21.69
CA SER A 92 -5.32 20.80 22.44
C SER A 92 -4.17 20.18 21.64
N ILE A 93 -4.10 20.43 20.34
CA ILE A 93 -3.04 19.91 19.44
C ILE A 93 -2.15 21.05 18.94
N SER A 94 -1.22 21.51 19.76
CA SER A 94 -0.03 22.28 19.33
C SER A 94 1.19 21.37 19.48
N PRO A 95 2.21 21.33 18.59
CA PRO A 95 2.61 22.21 17.47
C PRO A 95 2.42 21.59 16.05
N LEU A 96 1.89 20.37 15.94
CA LEU A 96 1.78 19.62 14.67
C LEU A 96 0.93 20.34 13.61
N ARG A 97 -0.03 21.18 14.02
CA ARG A 97 -0.87 21.98 13.12
C ARG A 97 -0.34 23.38 12.84
N GLN A 98 0.62 23.89 13.63
CA GLN A 98 1.30 25.16 13.34
C GLN A 98 2.28 25.01 12.18
N GLN A 99 2.74 23.78 11.90
CA GLN A 99 3.24 23.41 10.58
C GLN A 99 2.03 23.03 9.71
N LYS A 100 1.66 23.92 8.80
CA LYS A 100 0.52 23.84 7.86
C LYS A 100 0.49 22.62 6.92
N GLU A 101 1.27 21.56 7.17
CA GLU A 101 1.55 20.46 6.25
C GLU A 101 1.43 19.06 6.90
N ALA A 102 0.72 18.92 8.02
CA ALA A 102 0.45 17.60 8.60
C ALA A 102 -0.73 16.92 7.86
N LEU A 103 -0.41 16.21 6.77
CA LEU A 103 -1.35 15.27 6.15
C LEU A 103 -1.57 14.10 7.12
N ILE A 104 -2.74 14.03 7.73
CA ILE A 104 -3.10 12.92 8.61
C ILE A 104 -3.33 11.68 7.74
N TYR A 105 -2.37 10.76 7.85
CA TYR A 105 -2.37 9.45 7.23
C TYR A 105 -3.36 8.52 7.93
N SER A 106 -4.32 7.98 7.18
CA SER A 106 -5.01 6.75 7.54
C SER A 106 -4.78 5.77 6.40
N GLY A 107 -3.90 4.81 6.64
CA GLY A 107 -3.84 3.61 5.80
C GLY A 107 -5.04 2.75 6.15
N PHE A 108 -6.05 2.70 5.28
CA PHE A 108 -7.17 1.78 5.45
C PHE A 108 -6.67 0.37 5.11
N ALA A 109 -6.25 -0.37 6.12
CA ALA A 109 -5.98 -1.80 5.98
C ALA A 109 -7.31 -2.55 6.04
N ASN A 110 -7.72 -3.10 4.90
CA ASN A 110 -8.57 -4.30 4.79
C ASN A 110 -9.84 -4.28 5.69
N LEU A 111 -10.84 -3.48 5.29
CA LEU A 111 -12.13 -3.28 5.99
C LEU A 111 -12.89 -4.59 6.32
N ARG A 112 -12.58 -5.69 5.65
CA ARG A 112 -13.25 -6.99 5.84
C ARG A 112 -12.55 -7.95 6.78
N HIS A 113 -11.28 -7.73 7.10
CA HIS A 113 -10.50 -8.61 7.99
C HIS A 113 -10.13 -7.93 9.32
N GLN A 114 -10.30 -6.61 9.42
CA GLN A 114 -10.32 -5.96 10.73
C GLN A 114 -11.69 -6.20 11.38
N LYS A 115 -11.65 -6.67 12.63
CA LYS A 115 -12.77 -7.01 13.52
C LYS A 115 -14.09 -6.33 13.13
N HIS A 116 -15.18 -7.10 13.09
CA HIS A 116 -16.55 -6.67 12.75
C HIS A 116 -17.06 -5.39 13.45
N ASP A 117 -16.37 -4.88 14.47
CA ASP A 117 -16.79 -3.75 15.30
C ASP A 117 -15.98 -2.45 15.07
N PHE A 118 -14.97 -2.42 14.19
CA PHE A 118 -14.20 -1.19 13.94
C PHE A 118 -14.76 -0.41 12.73
N GLN A 119 -15.20 0.82 12.97
CA GLN A 119 -15.60 1.76 11.92
C GLN A 119 -14.70 2.99 11.92
N TYR A 120 -14.20 3.34 10.74
CA TYR A 120 -13.45 4.58 10.58
C TYR A 120 -14.38 5.79 10.76
N PRO A 121 -13.92 6.88 11.42
CA PRO A 121 -14.70 8.09 11.58
C PRO A 121 -14.72 8.89 10.26
N ILE A 122 -15.45 8.40 9.25
CA ILE A 122 -15.43 8.91 7.87
C ILE A 122 -15.76 10.41 7.82
N ASP A 123 -16.72 10.89 8.61
CA ASP A 123 -17.05 12.31 8.69
C ASP A 123 -15.87 13.18 9.16
N ALA A 124 -15.11 12.70 10.14
CA ALA A 124 -13.93 13.41 10.65
C ALA A 124 -12.81 13.40 9.60
N ILE A 125 -12.59 12.27 8.94
CA ILE A 125 -11.60 12.12 7.86
C ILE A 125 -11.94 13.04 6.70
N GLN A 126 -13.18 13.02 6.23
CA GLN A 126 -13.69 13.88 5.17
C GLN A 126 -13.48 15.37 5.48
N LYS A 127 -13.53 15.79 6.74
CA LYS A 127 -13.30 17.20 7.14
C LYS A 127 -11.84 17.56 7.41
N SER A 128 -10.99 16.57 7.70
CA SER A 128 -9.67 16.83 8.31
C SER A 128 -8.47 16.54 7.42
N VAL A 129 -8.62 15.73 6.36
CA VAL A 129 -7.49 15.33 5.50
C VAL A 129 -7.65 15.81 4.06
N ASP A 130 -6.54 16.04 3.36
CA ASP A 130 -6.55 16.35 1.93
C ASP A 130 -6.95 15.13 1.08
N TRP A 131 -6.44 13.96 1.45
CA TRP A 131 -6.82 12.64 0.91
C TRP A 131 -6.34 11.52 1.86
N VAL A 132 -6.78 10.29 1.57
CA VAL A 132 -6.35 9.04 2.20
C VAL A 132 -5.64 8.17 1.17
N ASN A 133 -4.58 7.48 1.59
CA ASN A 133 -3.94 6.46 0.76
C ASN A 133 -4.58 5.12 1.08
N LEU A 134 -5.36 4.58 0.15
CA LEU A 134 -6.05 3.31 0.31
C LEU A 134 -5.06 2.15 0.18
N ILE A 135 -4.89 1.37 1.25
CA ILE A 135 -4.05 0.17 1.25
C ILE A 135 -4.89 -1.03 0.79
N CYS A 136 -5.07 -1.14 -0.52
CA CYS A 136 -5.83 -2.21 -1.17
C CYS A 136 -4.94 -3.36 -1.66
N TYR A 137 -4.09 -3.84 -0.76
CA TYR A 137 -3.18 -4.95 -0.97
C TYR A 137 -2.97 -5.71 0.35
N ASP A 138 -2.31 -6.86 0.27
CA ASP A 138 -2.19 -7.85 1.34
C ASP A 138 -3.55 -8.44 1.77
N TYR A 139 -4.48 -8.53 0.81
CA TYR A 139 -5.76 -9.24 1.02
C TYR A 139 -5.55 -10.70 1.38
N TYR A 140 -4.66 -11.34 0.62
CA TYR A 140 -4.19 -12.69 0.86
C TYR A 140 -2.67 -12.69 0.87
N THR A 141 -2.10 -13.29 1.90
CA THR A 141 -0.67 -13.52 2.11
C THR A 141 -0.47 -14.98 2.50
N PRO A 142 0.76 -15.53 2.41
CA PRO A 142 1.02 -16.90 2.81
C PRO A 142 0.86 -17.14 4.32
N THR A 143 0.80 -16.06 5.10
CA THR A 143 0.61 -16.09 6.56
C THR A 143 -0.86 -15.98 6.98
N ASN A 144 -1.71 -15.29 6.21
CA ASN A 144 -3.15 -15.21 6.47
C ASN A 144 -3.98 -16.24 5.68
N CYS A 145 -3.40 -16.80 4.61
CA CYS A 145 -4.01 -17.76 3.71
C CYS A 145 -2.99 -18.87 3.39
N ILE A 146 -2.80 -19.75 4.38
CA ILE A 146 -1.74 -20.76 4.37
C ILE A 146 -2.03 -21.88 3.36
N THR A 147 -3.32 -22.23 3.19
CA THR A 147 -3.75 -23.47 2.52
C THR A 147 -3.95 -23.33 1.03
N GLU A 148 -4.03 -22.11 0.50
CA GLU A 148 -4.15 -21.88 -0.94
C GLU A 148 -3.49 -20.58 -1.42
N THR A 149 -3.04 -20.57 -2.68
CA THR A 149 -2.60 -19.35 -3.38
C THR A 149 -3.79 -18.41 -3.58
N ALA A 150 -3.60 -17.10 -3.47
CA ALA A 150 -4.69 -16.15 -3.67
C ALA A 150 -4.21 -14.76 -4.13
N PRO A 151 -5.09 -13.92 -4.71
CA PRO A 151 -4.69 -12.63 -5.26
C PRO A 151 -4.50 -11.60 -4.15
N SER A 152 -3.24 -11.28 -3.84
CA SER A 152 -2.88 -10.38 -2.74
C SER A 152 -3.35 -8.93 -2.90
N SER A 153 -3.62 -8.48 -4.13
CA SER A 153 -3.97 -7.09 -4.44
C SER A 153 -5.02 -7.00 -5.53
N ALA A 154 -6.04 -7.86 -5.48
CA ALA A 154 -7.12 -7.83 -6.46
C ALA A 154 -7.75 -6.43 -6.58
N PHE A 155 -7.98 -5.95 -7.81
CA PHE A 155 -8.71 -4.70 -8.02
C PHE A 155 -10.21 -4.91 -8.14
N SER A 156 -10.63 -5.91 -8.91
CA SER A 156 -12.05 -6.19 -9.17
C SER A 156 -12.26 -7.68 -9.21
N HIS A 157 -13.38 -8.16 -8.66
CA HIS A 157 -13.83 -9.53 -8.80
C HIS A 157 -15.34 -9.60 -9.11
N SER A 158 -15.78 -10.66 -9.80
CA SER A 158 -17.19 -10.87 -10.13
C SER A 158 -18.02 -11.29 -8.92
N ALA A 159 -17.43 -11.99 -7.94
CA ALA A 159 -18.09 -12.32 -6.69
C ALA A 159 -17.85 -11.22 -5.65
N THR A 160 -18.92 -10.73 -5.03
CA THR A 160 -18.89 -9.65 -4.03
C THR A 160 -18.23 -10.04 -2.72
N VAL A 161 -18.04 -11.34 -2.46
CA VAL A 161 -17.49 -11.88 -1.20
C VAL A 161 -15.98 -11.72 -1.10
N ILE A 162 -15.26 -11.68 -2.23
CA ILE A 162 -13.80 -11.72 -2.23
C ILE A 162 -13.25 -10.28 -2.15
N PRO A 163 -12.33 -9.99 -1.21
CA PRO A 163 -11.80 -8.65 -1.01
C PRO A 163 -11.07 -8.15 -2.27
N CYS A 164 -11.37 -6.91 -2.66
CA CYS A 164 -10.71 -6.25 -3.77
C CYS A 164 -10.87 -4.72 -3.69
N ALA A 165 -9.95 -3.99 -4.31
CA ALA A 165 -9.86 -2.54 -4.21
C ALA A 165 -11.16 -1.82 -4.60
N SER A 166 -11.83 -2.30 -5.66
CA SER A 166 -13.08 -1.69 -6.14
C SER A 166 -14.22 -1.80 -5.13
N THR A 167 -14.22 -2.82 -4.28
CA THR A 167 -15.22 -2.95 -3.22
C THR A 167 -14.87 -2.03 -2.06
N ASP A 168 -13.60 -1.98 -1.64
CA ASP A 168 -13.15 -1.06 -0.58
C ASP A 168 -13.42 0.41 -0.94
N ILE A 169 -13.18 0.80 -2.20
CA ILE A 169 -13.48 2.16 -2.69
C ILE A 169 -14.98 2.44 -2.61
N LYS A 170 -15.83 1.49 -3.02
CA LYS A 170 -17.30 1.65 -2.95
C LYS A 170 -17.79 1.76 -1.51
N GLU A 171 -17.23 0.97 -0.60
CA GLU A 171 -17.55 1.02 0.82
C GLU A 171 -17.19 2.40 1.41
N LEU A 172 -15.99 2.92 1.15
CA LEU A 172 -15.58 4.25 1.62
C LEU A 172 -16.47 5.39 1.08
N ILE A 173 -16.79 5.34 -0.22
CA ILE A 173 -17.68 6.33 -0.84
C ILE A 173 -19.10 6.21 -0.28
N GLY A 174 -19.60 4.98 -0.12
CA GLY A 174 -20.92 4.70 0.48
C GLY A 174 -21.01 5.16 1.93
N SER A 175 -19.90 5.17 2.67
CA SER A 175 -19.81 5.71 4.03
C SER A 175 -19.59 7.23 4.09
N GLY A 176 -19.52 7.94 2.96
CA GLY A 176 -19.49 9.40 2.90
C GLY A 176 -18.14 10.05 2.54
N LEU A 177 -17.10 9.25 2.25
CA LEU A 177 -15.82 9.81 1.80
C LEU A 177 -15.88 10.20 0.32
N ALA A 178 -15.53 11.43 -0.02
CA ALA A 178 -15.51 11.85 -1.41
C ALA A 178 -14.44 11.08 -2.20
N ALA A 179 -14.76 10.63 -3.42
CA ALA A 179 -13.83 9.86 -4.26
C ALA A 179 -12.52 10.62 -4.53
N GLU A 180 -12.57 11.95 -4.65
CA GLU A 180 -11.41 12.82 -4.79
C GLU A 180 -10.50 12.88 -3.56
N LYS A 181 -10.92 12.33 -2.43
CA LYS A 181 -10.07 12.14 -1.26
C LYS A 181 -9.44 10.75 -1.21
N ILE A 182 -9.58 9.92 -2.24
CA ILE A 182 -9.01 8.58 -2.26
C ILE A 182 -7.85 8.51 -3.27
N VAL A 183 -6.70 8.01 -2.81
CA VAL A 183 -5.54 7.66 -3.65
C VAL A 183 -5.34 6.15 -3.59
N LEU A 184 -5.39 5.48 -4.73
CA LEU A 184 -5.24 4.03 -4.83
C LEU A 184 -3.80 3.59 -4.54
N GLY A 185 -3.62 2.66 -3.60
CA GLY A 185 -2.34 2.01 -3.35
C GLY A 185 -2.04 0.87 -4.32
N ILE A 186 -0.81 0.81 -4.84
CA ILE A 186 -0.34 -0.28 -5.70
C ILE A 186 0.96 -0.84 -5.10
N PRO A 187 1.03 -2.14 -4.75
CA PRO A 187 2.22 -2.71 -4.15
C PRO A 187 3.28 -3.01 -5.23
N PHE A 188 4.52 -2.57 -4.99
CA PHE A 188 5.71 -2.93 -5.79
C PHE A 188 6.45 -4.14 -5.18
N TYR A 189 5.66 -5.13 -4.80
CA TYR A 189 6.08 -6.42 -4.28
C TYR A 189 4.98 -7.44 -4.56
N GLY A 190 5.32 -8.70 -4.34
CA GLY A 190 4.42 -9.82 -4.40
C GLY A 190 4.54 -10.72 -3.18
N TRP A 191 3.80 -11.81 -3.23
CA TRP A 191 3.77 -12.84 -2.19
C TRP A 191 3.97 -14.21 -2.82
N ALA A 192 4.85 -15.00 -2.22
CA ALA A 192 5.26 -16.30 -2.67
C ALA A 192 4.72 -17.39 -1.74
N TRP A 193 3.94 -18.31 -2.30
CA TRP A 193 3.43 -19.49 -1.64
C TRP A 193 4.22 -20.72 -2.09
N ARG A 194 4.38 -21.67 -1.15
CA ARG A 194 4.82 -23.02 -1.46
C ARG A 194 3.62 -23.89 -1.80
N LEU A 195 3.49 -24.28 -3.06
CA LEU A 195 2.50 -25.27 -3.50
C LEU A 195 2.73 -26.62 -2.81
N LYS A 196 1.66 -27.38 -2.61
CA LYS A 196 1.78 -28.80 -2.21
C LYS A 196 2.30 -29.66 -3.36
N ASP A 197 1.82 -29.36 -4.57
CA ASP A 197 2.18 -30.02 -5.81
C ASP A 197 2.46 -28.98 -6.90
N PRO A 198 3.43 -29.21 -7.82
CA PRO A 198 3.73 -28.26 -8.90
C PRO A 198 2.54 -27.99 -9.85
N LYS A 199 1.54 -28.87 -9.86
CA LYS A 199 0.27 -28.71 -10.57
C LYS A 199 -0.89 -29.29 -9.73
N PRO A 200 -2.07 -28.65 -9.73
CA PRO A 200 -2.40 -27.39 -10.42
C PRO A 200 -1.69 -26.19 -9.80
N ASN A 201 -1.44 -25.16 -10.60
CA ASN A 201 -0.71 -23.94 -10.21
C ASN A 201 -1.44 -22.67 -10.67
N ARG A 202 -2.77 -22.69 -10.54
CA ARG A 202 -3.69 -21.57 -10.76
C ARG A 202 -4.00 -20.85 -9.44
N VAL A 203 -4.70 -19.72 -9.49
CA VAL A 203 -5.27 -19.09 -8.30
C VAL A 203 -6.14 -20.11 -7.53
N PHE A 204 -6.05 -20.11 -6.21
CA PHE A 204 -6.63 -21.11 -5.29
C PHE A 204 -6.11 -22.55 -5.47
N SER A 205 -4.85 -22.71 -5.87
CA SER A 205 -4.17 -24.02 -5.78
C SER A 205 -3.66 -24.26 -4.37
N ALA A 206 -3.61 -25.52 -3.94
CA ALA A 206 -3.28 -25.90 -2.57
C ALA A 206 -1.81 -25.60 -2.22
N THR A 207 -1.59 -25.04 -1.04
CA THR A 207 -0.29 -24.60 -0.54
C THR A 207 -0.03 -25.07 0.89
N GLN A 208 1.19 -24.83 1.36
CA GLN A 208 1.65 -25.11 2.72
C GLN A 208 2.34 -23.89 3.35
N GLY A 209 1.82 -22.69 3.07
CA GLY A 209 2.34 -21.41 3.56
C GLY A 209 3.34 -20.75 2.63
N ALA A 210 4.23 -19.94 3.22
CA ALA A 210 5.23 -19.17 2.51
C ALA A 210 6.21 -20.06 1.72
N ALA A 211 6.57 -19.62 0.51
CA ALA A 211 7.71 -20.20 -0.18
C ALA A 211 9.01 -19.78 0.48
N GLU A 212 9.98 -20.66 0.44
CA GLU A 212 11.37 -20.37 0.78
C GLU A 212 12.17 -20.25 -0.50
N GLY A 213 13.13 -19.33 -0.53
CA GLY A 213 13.99 -19.14 -1.68
C GLY A 213 14.90 -17.92 -1.54
N PRO A 214 15.86 -17.78 -2.47
CA PRO A 214 16.67 -16.57 -2.53
C PRO A 214 15.77 -15.36 -2.76
N ASP A 215 16.06 -14.25 -2.08
CA ASP A 215 15.32 -12.99 -2.20
C ASP A 215 13.81 -13.06 -1.83
N ILE A 216 13.38 -14.16 -1.18
CA ILE A 216 12.05 -14.33 -0.58
C ILE A 216 12.21 -14.21 0.94
N SER A 217 11.45 -13.33 1.58
CA SER A 217 11.47 -13.21 3.05
C SER A 217 10.78 -14.41 3.72
N GLY A 218 10.97 -14.59 5.03
CA GLY A 218 10.40 -15.72 5.77
C GLY A 218 8.86 -15.77 5.80
N ASP A 219 8.18 -14.65 5.57
CA ASP A 219 6.72 -14.57 5.41
C ASP A 219 6.26 -14.70 3.94
N GLY A 220 7.20 -14.87 3.01
CA GLY A 220 6.95 -15.07 1.59
C GLY A 220 6.88 -13.77 0.77
N ARG A 221 7.17 -12.59 1.33
CA ARG A 221 7.22 -11.35 0.56
C ARG A 221 8.38 -11.39 -0.44
N VAL A 222 8.14 -10.88 -1.65
CA VAL A 222 9.16 -10.75 -2.70
C VAL A 222 9.06 -9.37 -3.34
N ASP A 223 10.10 -8.55 -3.24
CA ASP A 223 10.12 -7.23 -3.89
C ASP A 223 10.04 -7.38 -5.42
N TYR A 224 9.41 -6.42 -6.12
CA TYR A 224 9.13 -6.54 -7.55
C TYR A 224 10.38 -6.83 -8.41
N LEU A 225 11.52 -6.23 -8.08
CA LEU A 225 12.79 -6.51 -8.78
C LEU A 225 13.22 -7.97 -8.63
N ASN A 226 12.96 -8.59 -7.47
CA ASN A 226 13.30 -9.99 -7.23
C ASN A 226 12.28 -10.92 -7.87
N VAL A 227 11.01 -10.51 -7.99
CA VAL A 227 10.02 -11.22 -8.83
C VAL A 227 10.48 -11.25 -10.28
N LYS A 228 10.94 -10.11 -10.83
CA LYS A 228 11.49 -10.02 -12.18
C LYS A 228 12.68 -10.96 -12.37
N LYS A 229 13.65 -10.93 -11.46
CA LYS A 229 14.78 -11.87 -11.48
C LYS A 229 14.32 -13.33 -11.47
N PHE A 230 13.35 -13.68 -10.60
CA PHE A 230 12.81 -15.03 -10.51
C PHE A 230 12.14 -15.49 -11.82
N VAL A 231 11.37 -14.61 -12.46
CA VAL A 231 10.72 -14.91 -13.75
C VAL A 231 11.77 -15.12 -14.83
N ASP A 232 12.76 -14.23 -14.91
CA ASP A 232 13.79 -14.26 -15.95
C ASP A 232 14.73 -15.46 -15.79
N SER A 233 15.15 -15.79 -14.55
CA SER A 233 16.09 -16.89 -14.28
C SER A 233 15.50 -18.28 -14.52
N HIS A 234 14.17 -18.42 -14.40
CA HIS A 234 13.48 -19.69 -14.53
C HIS A 234 12.67 -19.82 -15.83
N GLY A 235 12.67 -18.79 -16.68
CA GLY A 235 11.88 -18.77 -17.91
C GLY A 235 10.38 -18.94 -17.67
N CYS A 236 9.87 -18.35 -16.57
CA CYS A 236 8.48 -18.53 -16.16
C CYS A 236 7.50 -17.94 -17.19
N CYS A 237 6.46 -18.69 -17.54
CA CYS A 237 5.32 -18.14 -18.26
C CYS A 237 4.49 -17.26 -17.30
N ILE A 238 4.46 -15.95 -17.56
CA ILE A 238 3.61 -15.01 -16.82
C ILE A 238 2.14 -15.30 -17.13
N LYS A 239 1.33 -15.52 -16.09
CA LYS A 239 -0.10 -15.76 -16.22
C LYS A 239 -0.86 -14.54 -15.73
N ASN A 240 -1.70 -13.99 -16.60
CA ASN A 240 -2.56 -12.86 -16.25
C ASN A 240 -3.94 -13.37 -15.81
N SER A 241 -4.44 -12.86 -14.70
CA SER A 241 -5.75 -13.22 -14.18
C SER A 241 -6.84 -12.23 -14.62
N SER A 242 -6.65 -11.63 -15.81
CA SER A 242 -7.04 -10.25 -16.19
C SER A 242 -8.53 -9.92 -16.07
N MET A 243 -9.44 -10.90 -16.10
CA MET A 243 -10.87 -10.61 -15.99
C MET A 243 -11.34 -10.46 -14.55
N ASN A 244 -10.83 -11.31 -13.65
CA ASN A 244 -11.46 -11.53 -12.34
C ASN A 244 -10.69 -10.98 -11.15
N TRP A 245 -9.44 -10.52 -11.32
CA TRP A 245 -8.64 -10.00 -10.20
C TRP A 245 -7.75 -8.82 -10.56
N VAL A 246 -7.31 -8.74 -11.83
CA VAL A 246 -6.33 -7.73 -12.27
C VAL A 246 -5.00 -7.87 -11.51
N VAL A 247 -4.48 -9.09 -11.44
CA VAL A 247 -3.12 -9.40 -10.94
C VAL A 247 -2.41 -10.33 -11.91
N GLU A 248 -1.09 -10.43 -11.75
CA GLU A 248 -0.27 -11.44 -12.41
C GLU A 248 0.24 -12.45 -11.40
N TYR A 249 0.57 -13.64 -11.90
CA TYR A 249 1.35 -14.59 -11.14
C TYR A 249 2.32 -15.37 -12.03
N ALA A 250 3.41 -15.79 -11.41
CA ALA A 250 4.42 -16.64 -12.02
C ALA A 250 4.70 -17.83 -11.09
N ASN A 251 5.13 -18.96 -11.65
CA ASN A 251 5.48 -20.12 -10.86
C ASN A 251 6.62 -20.91 -11.48
N PHE A 252 7.46 -21.48 -10.64
CA PHE A 252 8.49 -22.45 -11.01
C PHE A 252 8.56 -23.51 -9.93
N ASP A 253 8.54 -24.78 -10.34
CA ASP A 253 8.39 -25.92 -9.44
C ASP A 253 7.23 -25.72 -8.44
N VAL A 254 7.50 -25.72 -7.13
CA VAL A 254 6.51 -25.51 -6.08
C VAL A 254 6.40 -24.05 -5.63
N THR A 255 7.20 -23.13 -6.18
CA THR A 255 7.13 -21.70 -5.82
C THR A 255 6.14 -20.99 -6.72
N TRP A 256 5.14 -20.34 -6.12
CA TRP A 256 4.10 -19.58 -6.82
C TRP A 256 4.06 -18.16 -6.28
N ILE A 257 4.19 -17.15 -7.15
CA ILE A 257 4.32 -15.74 -6.76
C ILE A 257 3.19 -14.92 -7.38
N ALA A 258 2.32 -14.31 -6.57
CA ALA A 258 1.38 -13.28 -7.02
C ALA A 258 1.98 -11.89 -6.88
N TYR A 259 1.85 -11.06 -7.91
CA TYR A 259 2.42 -9.71 -7.95
C TYR A 259 1.66 -8.79 -8.94
N ASN A 260 2.11 -7.53 -9.03
CA ASN A 260 1.65 -6.59 -10.06
C ASN A 260 2.74 -6.36 -11.10
N GLY A 261 2.56 -6.95 -12.28
CA GLY A 261 3.35 -6.56 -13.46
C GLY A 261 2.84 -5.28 -14.10
N GLU A 262 3.49 -4.88 -15.20
CA GLU A 262 3.15 -3.65 -15.93
C GLU A 262 1.68 -3.65 -16.40
N GLY A 263 1.19 -4.78 -16.91
CA GLY A 263 -0.18 -4.93 -17.40
C GLY A 263 -1.25 -4.66 -16.31
N PRO A 264 -1.22 -5.37 -15.17
CA PRO A 264 -2.07 -5.10 -14.02
C PRO A 264 -1.98 -3.67 -13.51
N ILE A 265 -0.79 -3.06 -13.41
CA ILE A 265 -0.62 -1.68 -12.95
C ILE A 265 -1.37 -0.70 -13.85
N VAL A 266 -1.14 -0.78 -15.17
CA VAL A 266 -1.83 0.06 -16.15
C VAL A 266 -3.33 -0.15 -16.09
N SER A 267 -3.77 -1.42 -15.99
CA SER A 267 -5.19 -1.77 -15.91
C SER A 267 -5.86 -1.23 -14.64
N LYS A 268 -5.19 -1.28 -13.49
CA LYS A 268 -5.69 -0.74 -12.21
C LYS A 268 -5.87 0.76 -12.27
N ILE A 269 -4.87 1.49 -12.77
CA ILE A 269 -4.94 2.95 -12.93
C ILE A 269 -6.09 3.30 -13.88
N PHE A 270 -6.18 2.62 -15.02
CA PHE A 270 -7.27 2.83 -15.98
C PHE A 270 -8.64 2.58 -15.35
N LYS A 271 -8.84 1.42 -14.71
CA LYS A 271 -10.12 1.10 -14.07
C LYS A 271 -10.47 2.06 -12.93
N ALA A 272 -9.50 2.48 -12.12
CA ALA A 272 -9.74 3.43 -11.04
C ALA A 272 -10.27 4.77 -11.57
N LYS A 273 -9.61 5.33 -12.59
CA LYS A 273 -10.01 6.60 -13.21
C LYS A 273 -11.34 6.55 -13.94
N ASN A 274 -11.70 5.41 -14.53
CA ASN A 274 -12.95 5.28 -15.31
C ASN A 274 -14.14 4.83 -14.45
N ASN A 275 -13.92 4.03 -13.41
CA ASN A 275 -15.01 3.50 -12.59
C ASN A 275 -15.35 4.41 -11.40
N PHE A 276 -14.44 5.28 -11.00
CA PHE A 276 -14.58 6.17 -9.84
C PHE A 276 -14.20 7.59 -10.21
N SER A 277 -15.18 8.37 -10.67
CA SER A 277 -14.96 9.77 -11.04
C SER A 277 -14.38 10.57 -9.87
N GLY A 278 -13.26 11.25 -10.11
CA GLY A 278 -12.59 12.12 -9.13
C GLY A 278 -11.43 11.47 -8.37
N LEU A 279 -11.27 10.15 -8.41
CA LEU A 279 -10.17 9.45 -7.71
C LEU A 279 -8.79 9.99 -8.16
N ARG A 280 -7.90 10.29 -7.21
CA ARG A 280 -6.66 11.06 -7.48
C ARG A 280 -5.46 10.22 -7.92
N GLY A 281 -5.45 8.92 -7.64
CA GLY A 281 -4.38 7.95 -7.96
C GLY A 281 -4.72 7.05 -9.15
#